data_AF-A0A0A9XSE0-F1
#
_entry.id   AF-A0A0A9XSE0-F1
#
_cell.length_a   1.000
_cell.length_b   1.000
_cell.length_c   1.000
_cell.angle_alpha   90.00
_cell.angle_beta   90.00
_cell.angle_gamma   90.00
#
_symmetry.space_group_name_H-M   'P 1'
#
loop_
_entity.id
_entity.type
_entity.pdbx_description
1 polymer ?
#
loop_
_entity_poly.entity_id
_entity_poly.type
_entity_poly.pdbx_seq_one_letter_code
_entity_poly.pdbx_strand_id
1 'polypeptide(L)'
;MAQVLASGVDLYVNDCFACAHRRQASNVELPVVLRHAAAGLSMQRELSFFSSRVAPVLHSHMHKGNPLAVVIAGGDVLRKLQLIRSLIDTVDCILVAGAVALPFMVAQGISCGRSYP
;
A
#
# COMPACT_ATOMS: atom_id res chain seq x y z
N MET A 1 7.87 -25.99 -2.79
CA MET A 1 7.52 -25.54 -4.16
C MET A 1 8.63 -24.72 -4.80
N ALA A 2 9.25 -23.75 -4.12
CA ALA A 2 10.29 -22.89 -4.71
C ALA A 2 11.49 -23.65 -5.32
N GLN A 3 11.98 -24.72 -4.68
CA GLN A 3 13.03 -25.58 -5.24
C GLN A 3 12.63 -26.25 -6.57
N VAL A 4 11.36 -26.60 -6.72
CA VAL A 4 10.82 -27.17 -7.98
C VAL A 4 10.80 -26.11 -9.06
N LEU A 5 10.38 -24.88 -8.73
CA LEU A 5 10.36 -23.75 -9.65
C LEU A 5 11.77 -23.28 -10.06
N ALA A 6 12.78 -23.51 -9.21
CA ALA A 6 14.17 -23.17 -9.50
C ALA A 6 14.83 -24.16 -10.49
N SER A 7 14.25 -25.34 -10.70
CA SER A 7 14.83 -26.36 -11.57
C SER A 7 14.88 -25.87 -13.03
N GLY A 8 16.08 -25.69 -13.57
CA GLY A 8 16.29 -25.22 -14.94
C GLY A 8 16.07 -23.70 -15.12
N VAL A 9 16.04 -22.94 -14.03
CA VAL A 9 15.98 -21.47 -14.07
C VAL A 9 17.31 -20.91 -13.60
N ASP A 10 17.97 -20.12 -14.46
CA ASP A 10 19.25 -19.49 -14.12
C ASP A 10 19.07 -18.14 -13.40
N LEU A 11 18.03 -17.40 -13.79
CA LEU A 11 17.78 -16.01 -13.37
C LEU A 11 16.30 -15.79 -13.08
N TYR A 12 16.03 -15.00 -12.05
CA TYR A 12 14.69 -14.59 -11.69
C TYR A 12 14.49 -13.08 -11.88
N VAL A 13 13.34 -12.69 -12.43
CA VAL A 13 12.94 -11.29 -12.55
C VAL A 13 11.55 -11.12 -11.95
N ASN A 14 11.41 -10.25 -10.94
CA ASN A 14 10.11 -9.88 -10.39
C ASN A 14 9.57 -8.64 -11.09
N ASP A 15 8.51 -8.78 -11.87
CA ASP A 15 7.83 -7.65 -12.52
C ASP A 15 6.39 -7.44 -12.03
N CYS A 16 6.04 -7.96 -10.85
CA CYS A 16 4.69 -7.90 -10.30
C CYS A 16 4.64 -7.23 -8.92
N PHE A 17 4.67 -5.89 -8.90
CA PHE A 17 4.58 -5.11 -7.65
C PHE A 17 3.29 -5.42 -6.86
N ALA A 18 2.16 -5.65 -7.55
CA ALA A 18 0.89 -5.97 -6.93
C ALA A 18 0.94 -7.21 -6.01
N CYS A 19 1.82 -8.16 -6.29
CA CYS A 19 2.02 -9.36 -5.48
C CYS A 19 3.19 -9.25 -4.50
N ALA A 20 4.00 -8.18 -4.55
CA ALA A 20 5.23 -8.04 -3.78
C ALA A 20 5.03 -8.16 -2.25
N HIS A 21 3.86 -7.74 -1.75
CA HIS A 21 3.49 -7.84 -0.32
C HIS A 21 3.10 -9.27 0.13
N ARG A 22 2.98 -10.23 -0.80
CA ARG A 22 2.55 -11.60 -0.51
C ARG A 22 3.74 -12.55 -0.54
N ARG A 23 3.94 -13.24 0.57
CA ARG A 23 4.94 -14.32 0.64
C ARG A 23 4.42 -15.55 -0.08
N GLN A 24 4.90 -15.75 -1.30
CA GLN A 24 4.57 -16.89 -2.16
C GLN A 24 5.84 -17.49 -2.76
N ALA A 25 5.78 -18.77 -3.11
CA ALA A 25 6.93 -19.51 -3.64
C ALA A 25 7.57 -18.83 -4.86
N SER A 26 6.77 -18.39 -5.82
CA SER A 26 7.22 -17.74 -7.06
C SER A 26 7.65 -16.28 -6.90
N ASN A 27 7.41 -15.67 -5.74
CA ASN A 27 7.62 -14.23 -5.52
C ASN A 27 8.75 -13.96 -4.53
N VAL A 28 8.70 -14.58 -3.35
CA VAL A 28 9.64 -14.32 -2.25
C VAL A 28 10.66 -15.44 -2.09
N GLU A 29 10.25 -16.70 -2.27
CA GLU A 29 11.13 -17.84 -1.97
C GLU A 29 12.04 -18.20 -3.15
N LEU A 30 11.53 -18.15 -4.38
CA LEU A 30 12.29 -18.44 -5.60
C LEU A 30 13.55 -17.56 -5.76
N PRO A 31 13.49 -16.21 -5.63
CA PRO A 31 14.71 -15.39 -5.67
C PRO A 31 15.72 -15.74 -4.56
N VAL A 32 15.25 -16.15 -3.38
CA VAL A 32 16.12 -16.58 -2.27
C VAL A 32 16.86 -17.87 -2.62
N VAL A 33 16.18 -18.82 -3.29
CA VAL A 33 16.79 -20.07 -3.74
C VAL A 33 17.82 -19.83 -4.84
N LEU A 34 17.48 -19.02 -5.85
CA LEU A 34 18.32 -18.80 -7.04
C LEU A 34 19.53 -17.88 -6.79
N ARG A 35 19.45 -17.00 -5.78
CA ARG A 35 20.45 -15.97 -5.43
C ARG A 35 20.77 -14.93 -6.52
N HIS A 36 20.31 -15.14 -7.75
CA HIS A 36 20.43 -14.22 -8.87
C HIS A 36 19.02 -13.75 -9.27
N ALA A 37 18.68 -12.55 -8.81
CA ALA A 37 17.35 -11.98 -8.96
C ALA A 37 17.43 -10.49 -9.33
N ALA A 38 16.50 -10.03 -10.14
CA ALA A 38 16.35 -8.63 -10.50
C ALA A 38 14.89 -8.17 -10.34
N ALA A 39 14.71 -6.86 -10.16
CA ALA A 39 13.41 -6.22 -10.37
C ALA A 39 13.25 -5.95 -11.88
N GLY A 40 12.07 -6.28 -12.42
CA GLY A 40 11.69 -5.92 -13.77
C GLY A 40 11.39 -4.42 -13.91
N LEU A 41 11.10 -3.98 -15.13
CA LEU A 41 10.88 -2.56 -15.44
C LEU A 41 9.62 -1.99 -14.78
N SER A 42 8.53 -2.76 -14.73
CA SER A 42 7.29 -2.36 -14.06
C SER A 42 7.53 -2.24 -12.56
N MET A 43 8.24 -3.20 -11.96
CA MET A 43 8.61 -3.13 -10.55
C MET A 43 9.53 -1.95 -10.27
N GLN A 44 10.53 -1.69 -11.12
CA GLN A 44 11.42 -0.54 -11.00
C GLN A 44 10.64 0.78 -11.05
N ARG A 45 9.69 0.92 -11.98
CA ARG A 45 8.86 2.13 -12.09
C ARG A 45 8.06 2.40 -10.82
N GLU A 46 7.41 1.38 -10.27
CA GLU A 46 6.63 1.51 -9.02
C GLU A 46 7.52 1.89 -7.83
N LEU A 47 8.68 1.23 -7.68
CA LEU A 47 9.65 1.54 -6.62
C LEU A 47 10.22 2.96 -6.76
N SER A 48 10.50 3.37 -8.01
CA SER A 48 11.02 4.70 -8.31
C SER A 48 9.97 5.78 -8.03
N PHE A 49 8.72 5.55 -8.40
CA PHE A 49 7.60 6.44 -8.10
C PHE A 49 7.40 6.57 -6.58
N PHE A 50 7.38 5.45 -5.86
CA PHE A 50 7.21 5.48 -4.40
C PHE A 50 8.34 6.23 -3.70
N SER A 51 9.60 5.92 -4.03
CA SER A 51 10.77 6.54 -3.41
C SER A 51 10.95 8.03 -3.75
N SER A 52 10.59 8.45 -4.96
CA SER A 52 10.79 9.85 -5.42
C SER A 52 9.60 10.77 -5.17
N ARG A 53 8.38 10.23 -5.05
CA ARG A 53 7.14 11.01 -4.93
C ARG A 53 6.45 10.78 -3.59
N VAL A 54 6.16 9.54 -3.26
CA VAL A 54 5.28 9.21 -2.12
C VAL A 54 6.02 9.35 -0.79
N ALA A 55 7.16 8.67 -0.64
CA ALA A 55 7.93 8.68 0.61
C ALA A 55 8.42 10.08 1.02
N PRO A 56 8.90 10.95 0.11
CA PRO A 56 9.30 12.31 0.49
C PRO A 56 8.13 13.18 0.93
N VAL A 57 6.96 13.05 0.29
CA VAL A 57 5.77 13.82 0.66
C VAL A 57 5.23 13.39 2.02
N LEU A 58 5.24 12.08 2.31
CA LEU A 58 4.79 11.56 3.61
C LEU A 58 5.83 11.77 4.73
N HIS A 59 7.11 11.49 4.51
CA HIS A 59 8.08 11.38 5.61
C HIS A 59 9.10 12.53 5.69
N SER A 60 9.15 13.43 4.72
CA SER A 60 10.11 14.54 4.72
C SER A 60 9.43 15.88 5.00
N HIS A 61 10.25 16.83 5.47
CA HIS A 61 9.94 18.25 5.54
C HIS A 61 9.66 18.91 4.17
N MET A 62 9.58 18.14 3.08
CA MET A 62 9.27 18.61 1.73
C MET A 62 7.84 19.16 1.58
N HIS A 63 6.91 18.81 2.48
CA HIS A 63 5.61 19.46 2.54
C HIS A 63 5.61 20.74 3.40
N LYS A 64 6.75 21.16 4.00
CA LYS A 64 6.83 22.42 4.76
C LYS A 64 6.47 23.59 3.85
N GLY A 65 5.24 24.10 3.99
CA GLY A 65 4.68 25.19 3.20
C GLY A 65 3.54 24.79 2.27
N ASN A 66 3.28 23.50 2.06
CA ASN A 66 2.19 23.00 1.22
C ASN A 66 1.35 21.97 1.99
N PRO A 67 0.06 22.25 2.28
CA PRO A 67 -0.79 21.33 3.03
C PRO A 67 -0.99 20.02 2.26
N LEU A 68 -0.75 18.90 2.94
CA LEU A 68 -0.90 17.55 2.43
C LEU A 68 -2.26 16.97 2.83
N ALA A 69 -3.12 16.78 1.83
CA ALA A 69 -4.39 16.09 2.00
C ALA A 69 -4.34 14.68 1.40
N VAL A 70 -4.88 13.69 2.12
CA VAL A 70 -5.03 12.31 1.66
C VAL A 70 -6.50 11.92 1.59
N VAL A 71 -6.92 11.31 0.48
CA VAL A 71 -8.27 10.77 0.30
C VAL A 71 -8.28 9.27 0.61
N ILE A 72 -9.10 8.85 1.57
CA ILE A 72 -9.27 7.46 1.98
C ILE A 72 -10.73 7.05 1.75
N ALA A 73 -10.95 6.24 0.72
CA ALA A 73 -12.26 5.69 0.40
C ALA A 73 -12.26 4.15 0.34
N GLY A 74 -13.45 3.54 0.43
CA GLY A 74 -13.66 2.11 0.20
C GLY A 74 -14.74 1.47 1.06
N GLY A 75 -14.84 0.13 0.97
CA GLY A 75 -15.78 -0.70 1.74
C GLY A 75 -15.18 -1.42 2.95
N ASP A 76 -13.86 -1.65 2.96
CA ASP A 76 -13.18 -2.39 4.04
C ASP A 76 -12.79 -1.45 5.19
N VAL A 77 -13.75 -1.23 6.10
CA VAL A 77 -13.65 -0.26 7.19
C VAL A 77 -12.42 -0.53 8.08
N LEU A 78 -12.20 -1.77 8.50
CA LEU A 78 -11.13 -2.11 9.44
C LEU A 78 -9.74 -1.84 8.87
N ARG A 79 -9.47 -2.26 7.63
CA ARG A 79 -8.16 -2.00 6.99
C ARG A 79 -7.90 -0.52 6.81
N LYS A 80 -8.94 0.24 6.44
CA LYS A 80 -8.82 1.67 6.19
C LYS A 80 -8.65 2.47 7.49
N LEU A 81 -9.25 2.04 8.60
CA LEU A 81 -8.98 2.61 9.92
C LEU A 81 -7.52 2.44 10.35
N GLN A 82 -6.90 1.30 10.06
CA GLN A 82 -5.46 1.12 10.31
C GLN A 82 -4.62 2.10 9.48
N LEU A 83 -4.98 2.31 8.20
CA LEU A 83 -4.31 3.28 7.36
C LEU A 83 -4.47 4.72 7.88
N ILE A 84 -5.69 5.10 8.30
CA ILE A 84 -5.95 6.41 8.92
C ILE A 84 -5.06 6.61 10.14
N ARG A 85 -4.97 5.61 11.03
CA ARG A 85 -4.10 5.66 12.21
C ARG A 85 -2.63 5.84 11.86
N SER A 86 -2.13 5.24 10.78
CA SER A 86 -0.74 5.41 10.36
C SER A 86 -0.43 6.77 9.74
N LEU A 87 -1.45 7.51 9.29
CA LEU A 87 -1.27 8.76 8.54
C LEU A 87 -1.68 10.00 9.34
N ILE A 88 -2.46 9.86 10.42
CA ILE A 88 -3.04 10.99 11.16
C ILE A 88 -1.99 11.96 11.72
N ASP A 89 -0.82 11.46 12.11
CA ASP A 89 0.28 12.28 12.63
C ASP A 89 1.19 12.85 11.52
N THR A 90 0.93 12.49 10.27
CA THR A 90 1.82 12.75 9.14
C THR A 90 1.24 13.73 8.12
N VAL A 91 -0.08 13.79 8.00
CA VAL A 91 -0.77 14.58 6.95
C VAL A 91 -1.64 15.67 7.58
N ASP A 92 -1.82 16.79 6.89
CA ASP A 92 -2.61 17.92 7.39
C ASP A 92 -4.13 17.65 7.33
N CYS A 93 -4.57 16.85 6.35
CA CYS A 93 -5.98 16.55 6.16
C CYS A 93 -6.22 15.13 5.67
N ILE A 94 -7.20 14.44 6.24
CA ILE A 94 -7.71 13.16 5.76
C ILE A 94 -9.16 13.33 5.33
N LEU A 95 -9.41 13.14 4.03
CA LEU A 95 -10.74 13.14 3.44
C LEU A 95 -11.24 11.70 3.37
N VAL A 96 -12.27 11.36 4.14
CA VAL A 96 -12.88 10.02 4.17
C VAL A 96 -14.17 9.96 3.35
N ALA A 97 -14.31 8.92 2.53
CA ALA A 97 -15.49 8.72 1.69
C ALA A 97 -15.90 7.23 1.59
N GLY A 98 -17.14 6.96 1.18
CA GLY A 98 -17.70 5.60 1.09
C GLY A 98 -18.03 4.99 2.46
N ALA A 99 -18.08 3.66 2.57
CA ALA A 99 -18.46 2.97 3.81
C ALA A 99 -17.51 3.28 4.98
N VAL A 100 -16.25 3.59 4.68
CA VAL A 100 -15.23 4.02 5.66
C VAL A 100 -15.63 5.33 6.37
N ALA A 101 -16.48 6.17 5.78
CA ALA A 101 -16.95 7.41 6.40
C ALA A 101 -18.04 7.18 7.47
N LEU A 102 -18.76 6.06 7.40
CA LEU A 102 -19.93 5.81 8.26
C LEU A 102 -19.60 5.78 9.76
N PRO A 103 -18.51 5.15 10.24
CA PRO A 103 -18.14 5.23 11.66
C PRO A 103 -17.95 6.67 12.15
N PHE A 104 -17.40 7.54 11.31
CA PHE A 104 -17.18 8.95 11.64
C PHE A 104 -18.49 9.73 11.67
N MET A 105 -19.40 9.47 10.73
CA MET A 105 -20.73 10.08 10.73
C MET A 105 -21.55 9.66 11.95
N VAL A 106 -21.56 8.36 12.30
CA VAL A 106 -22.22 7.85 13.51
C VAL A 106 -21.61 8.47 14.77
N ALA A 107 -20.29 8.59 14.85
CA ALA A 107 -19.61 9.26 15.97
C ALA A 107 -19.98 10.75 16.11
N GLN A 108 -20.39 11.41 15.03
CA GLN A 108 -20.92 12.78 15.02
C GLN A 108 -22.42 12.84 15.32
N GLY A 109 -23.07 11.72 15.64
CA GLY A 109 -24.50 11.63 15.88
C GLY A 109 -25.36 11.66 14.60
N ILE A 110 -24.74 11.53 13.42
CA ILE A 110 -25.46 11.50 12.14
C ILE A 110 -25.99 10.07 11.92
N SER A 111 -27.33 9.96 11.83
CA SER A 111 -27.97 8.68 11.53
C SER A 111 -27.63 8.21 10.13
N CYS A 112 -27.01 7.04 10.03
CA CYS A 112 -26.61 6.42 8.76
C CYS A 112 -27.59 5.36 8.25
N GLY A 113 -28.73 5.18 8.94
CA GLY A 113 -29.74 4.18 8.58
C GLY A 113 -29.17 2.76 8.46
N ARG A 114 -29.68 1.98 7.49
CA ARG A 114 -29.24 0.59 7.23
C ARG A 114 -27.84 0.46 6.62
N SER A 115 -27.15 1.57 6.37
CA SER A 115 -25.83 1.56 5.72
C SER A 115 -24.70 1.24 6.70
N TYR A 116 -24.90 1.42 8.01
CA TYR A 116 -23.93 1.11 9.04
C TYR A 116 -24.21 -0.30 9.62
N PRO A 117 -23.27 -1.25 9.49
CA PRO A 117 -23.41 -2.59 10.08
C PRO A 117 -23.29 -2.59 11.60
#